data_AF-A0A7W1PGN9-F1
#
_entry.id   AF-A0A7W1PGN9-F1
#
_cell.length_a   1.000
_cell.length_b   1.000
_cell.length_c   1.000
_cell.angle_alpha   90.00
_cell.angle_beta   90.00
_cell.angle_gamma   90.00
#
_symmetry.space_group_name_H-M   'P 1'
#
loop_
_entity.id
_entity.type
_entity.pdbx_description
1 polymer ?
#
loop_
_entity_poly.entity_id
_entity_poly.type
_entity_poly.pdbx_seq_one_letter_code
_entity_poly.pdbx_strand_id
1 'polypeptide(L)'
;MKIILTSESSIRLVPDAGPMTIEAPKAEQQYSPFHMLGSSLAFCTFSVMYAWATHGKIPVDDLTLDVSWEFAEDPHRVGTIAVSFDWPSLPAKRVNAAKRAAELCTVHATLMHSPQITITSATEEGSMDSSDTSDRDAAAGADTTTGTDTSTQQHAHADGATHAHPGGSGEHTHRGPDAIENARDLQAESGAADLPPRPAQQGDGQEAGTTKPPKPPVEAR
;
A
#
# COMPACT_ATOMS: atom_id res chain seq x y z
N MET A 1 15.49 9.11 9.50
CA MET A 1 14.73 9.56 8.31
C MET A 1 14.05 10.86 8.66
N LYS A 2 13.99 11.83 7.76
CA LYS A 2 13.40 13.15 8.04
C LYS A 2 12.37 13.51 6.98
N ILE A 3 11.19 13.95 7.41
CA ILE A 3 10.17 14.59 6.56
C ILE A 3 10.22 16.09 6.81
N ILE A 4 10.39 16.89 5.76
CA ILE A 4 10.42 18.35 5.82
C ILE A 4 9.19 18.87 5.10
N LEU A 5 8.39 19.72 5.76
CA LEU A 5 7.24 20.37 5.13
C LEU A 5 7.75 21.54 4.28
N THR A 6 7.74 21.40 2.95
CA THR A 6 8.31 22.44 2.06
C THR A 6 7.29 23.50 1.68
N SER A 7 5.99 23.15 1.70
CA SER A 7 4.86 24.07 1.56
C SER A 7 3.59 23.45 2.18
N GLU A 8 2.43 24.07 2.02
CA GLU A 8 1.13 23.49 2.40
C GLU A 8 0.71 22.29 1.54
N SER A 9 1.32 22.15 0.35
CA SER A 9 0.98 21.13 -0.64
C SER A 9 2.20 20.32 -1.09
N SER A 10 3.28 20.32 -0.30
CA SER A 10 4.48 19.54 -0.61
C SER A 10 5.32 19.18 0.62
N ILE A 11 5.95 18.02 0.55
CA ILE A 11 6.93 17.54 1.52
C ILE A 11 8.19 17.06 0.82
N ARG A 12 9.29 17.01 1.58
CA ARG A 12 10.53 16.36 1.19
C ARG A 12 10.90 15.29 2.20
N LEU A 13 11.28 14.11 1.72
CA LEU A 13 11.91 13.07 2.53
C LEU A 13 13.42 13.09 2.29
N VAL A 14 14.17 13.14 3.38
CA VAL A 14 15.64 13.08 3.40
C VAL A 14 16.09 11.88 4.25
N PRO A 15 17.03 11.05 3.78
CA PRO A 15 17.66 10.02 4.57
C PRO A 15 18.39 10.64 5.74
N ASP A 16 18.18 10.11 6.94
CA ASP A 16 18.87 10.58 8.12
C ASP A 16 19.04 9.43 9.10
N ALA A 17 20.16 9.41 9.82
CA ALA A 17 20.45 8.40 10.82
C ALA A 17 19.60 8.68 12.07
N GLY A 18 18.78 7.71 12.48
CA GLY A 18 17.97 7.81 13.70
C GLY A 18 16.46 7.70 13.46
N PRO A 19 15.65 8.05 14.48
CA PRO A 19 14.20 7.92 14.40
C PRO A 19 13.64 8.82 13.30
N MET A 20 12.42 8.49 12.85
CA MET A 20 11.72 9.34 11.89
C MET A 20 11.28 10.65 12.56
N THR A 21 11.63 11.79 11.98
CA THR A 21 11.19 13.12 12.44
C THR A 21 10.39 13.84 11.37
N ILE A 22 9.53 14.77 11.80
CA ILE A 22 8.78 15.68 10.93
C ILE A 22 9.19 17.10 11.33
N GLU A 23 9.68 17.87 10.37
CA GLU A 23 10.19 19.23 10.57
C GLU A 23 9.42 20.22 9.71
N ALA A 24 9.02 21.33 10.33
CA ALA A 24 8.36 22.45 9.67
C ALA A 24 9.30 23.68 9.67
N PRO A 25 9.44 24.41 8.55
CA PRO A 25 10.24 25.64 8.49
C PRO A 25 9.72 26.77 9.38
N LYS A 26 8.44 26.72 9.73
CA LYS A 26 7.73 27.73 10.53
C LYS A 26 6.97 27.05 11.66
N ALA A 27 6.91 27.69 12.82
CA ALA A 27 6.27 27.11 14.02
C ALA A 27 4.75 26.95 13.87
N GLU A 28 4.15 27.72 12.97
CA GLU A 28 2.70 27.79 12.74
C GLU A 28 2.23 26.77 11.71
N GLN A 29 3.16 26.19 10.93
CA GLN A 29 2.81 25.22 9.89
C GLN A 29 2.48 23.88 10.53
N GLN A 30 1.26 23.41 10.31
CA GLN A 30 0.75 22.18 10.91
C GLN A 30 0.91 21.01 9.95
N TYR A 31 1.24 19.85 10.51
CA TYR A 31 1.29 18.60 9.76
C TYR A 31 -0.12 18.08 9.48
N SER A 32 -0.68 18.48 8.34
CA SER A 32 -2.05 18.15 7.94
C SER A 32 -2.20 16.69 7.47
N PRO A 33 -3.44 16.15 7.36
CA PRO A 33 -3.68 14.82 6.80
C PRO A 33 -3.14 14.64 5.37
N PHE A 34 -3.07 15.70 4.56
CA PHE A 34 -2.48 15.61 3.22
C PHE A 34 -0.95 15.50 3.27
N HIS A 35 -0.30 16.16 4.24
CA HIS A 35 1.11 15.91 4.51
C HIS A 35 1.35 14.47 5.00
N MET A 36 0.42 13.89 5.78
CA MET A 36 0.49 12.47 6.16
C MET A 36 0.41 11.54 4.95
N LEU A 37 -0.50 11.81 4.01
CA LEU A 37 -0.59 11.06 2.76
C LEU A 37 0.67 11.20 1.90
N GLY A 38 1.18 12.42 1.71
CA GLY A 38 2.41 12.65 0.96
C GLY A 38 3.62 11.95 1.61
N SER A 39 3.70 11.98 2.95
CA SER A 39 4.78 11.34 3.70
C SER A 39 4.71 9.81 3.66
N SER A 40 3.51 9.22 3.71
CA SER A 40 3.34 7.77 3.58
C SER A 40 3.78 7.28 2.19
N LEU A 41 3.42 8.02 1.14
CA LEU A 41 3.85 7.74 -0.23
C LEU A 41 5.37 7.88 -0.38
N ALA A 42 5.97 8.97 0.13
CA ALA A 42 7.42 9.17 0.09
C ALA A 42 8.16 8.05 0.82
N PHE A 43 7.75 7.73 2.05
CA PHE A 43 8.42 6.73 2.87
C PHE A 43 8.31 5.32 2.28
N CYS A 44 7.12 4.96 1.77
CA CYS A 44 6.93 3.68 1.08
C CYS A 44 7.81 3.58 -0.17
N THR A 45 7.84 4.63 -0.98
CA THR A 45 8.68 4.71 -2.19
C THR A 45 10.16 4.59 -1.85
N PHE A 46 10.63 5.34 -0.84
CA PHE A 46 12.00 5.26 -0.34
C PHE A 46 12.34 3.85 0.11
N SER A 47 11.46 3.18 0.85
CA SER A 47 11.71 1.83 1.38
C SER A 47 11.93 0.79 0.26
N VAL A 48 11.13 0.86 -0.82
CA VAL A 48 11.31 -0.02 -1.99
C VAL A 48 12.58 0.32 -2.75
N MET A 49 12.85 1.60 -2.99
CA MET A 49 14.09 2.05 -3.64
C MET A 49 15.33 1.65 -2.82
N TYR A 50 15.28 1.77 -1.49
CA TYR A 50 16.33 1.37 -0.56
C TYR A 50 16.65 -0.13 -0.67
N ALA A 51 15.62 -0.98 -0.67
CA ALA A 51 15.79 -2.43 -0.82
C ALA A 51 16.44 -2.77 -2.17
N TRP A 52 15.92 -2.19 -3.26
CA TRP A 52 16.48 -2.35 -4.60
C TRP A 52 17.95 -1.87 -4.69
N ALA A 53 18.26 -0.71 -4.12
CA ALA A 53 19.60 -0.13 -4.06
C ALA A 53 20.58 -1.01 -3.31
N THR A 54 20.14 -1.55 -2.16
CA THR A 54 20.93 -2.44 -1.31
C THR A 54 21.37 -3.68 -2.08
N HIS A 55 20.44 -4.32 -2.81
CA HIS A 55 20.77 -5.44 -3.69
C HIS A 55 21.74 -5.03 -4.81
N GLY A 56 21.55 -3.84 -5.37
CA GLY A 56 22.41 -3.26 -6.40
C GLY A 56 23.73 -2.71 -5.90
N LYS A 57 24.01 -2.74 -4.60
CA LYS A 57 25.15 -2.11 -3.91
C LYS A 57 25.31 -0.62 -4.26
N ILE A 58 24.19 0.10 -4.35
CA ILE A 58 24.16 1.54 -4.62
C ILE A 58 23.97 2.26 -3.27
N PRO A 59 24.81 3.25 -2.92
CA PRO A 59 24.57 4.07 -1.73
C PRO A 59 23.28 4.89 -1.90
N VAL A 60 22.60 5.13 -0.79
CA VAL A 60 21.26 5.78 -0.74
C VAL A 60 21.25 7.00 0.17
N ASP A 61 22.40 7.35 0.75
CA ASP A 61 22.51 8.43 1.74
C ASP A 61 22.18 9.81 1.15
N ASP A 62 22.30 9.95 -0.17
CA ASP A 62 21.98 11.17 -0.93
C ASP A 62 20.71 11.05 -1.79
N LEU A 63 19.90 10.01 -1.60
CA LEU A 63 18.58 9.88 -2.24
C LEU A 63 17.56 10.76 -1.50
N THR A 64 17.08 11.82 -2.13
CA THR A 64 15.96 12.63 -1.62
C THR A 64 14.71 12.41 -2.45
N LEU A 65 13.54 12.48 -1.81
CA LEU A 65 12.24 12.40 -2.48
C LEU A 65 11.44 13.67 -2.22
N ASP A 66 10.91 14.29 -3.25
CA ASP A 66 9.94 15.38 -3.16
C ASP A 66 8.57 14.87 -3.58
N VAL A 67 7.56 15.10 -2.74
CA VAL A 67 6.16 14.79 -3.04
C VAL A 67 5.36 16.07 -2.96
N SER A 68 4.63 16.37 -4.03
CA SER A 68 3.73 17.51 -4.13
C SER A 68 2.37 17.08 -4.64
N TRP A 69 1.33 17.84 -4.34
CA TRP A 69 -0.02 17.56 -4.81
C TRP A 69 -0.78 18.83 -5.15
N GLU A 70 -1.78 18.67 -6.00
CA GLU A 70 -2.74 19.72 -6.35
C GLU A 70 -4.15 19.23 -6.05
N PHE A 71 -5.01 20.14 -5.60
CA PHE A 71 -6.42 19.85 -5.39
C PHE A 71 -7.19 19.94 -6.71
N ALA A 72 -8.09 18.99 -6.92
CA ALA A 72 -9.15 19.09 -7.92
C ALA A 72 -10.45 19.45 -7.22
N GLU A 73 -11.27 20.24 -7.91
CA GLU A 73 -12.60 20.60 -7.46
C GLU A 73 -13.67 19.63 -7.99
N ASP A 74 -14.89 19.75 -7.49
CA ASP A 74 -16.08 18.98 -7.91
C ASP A 74 -15.89 17.44 -7.93
N PRO A 75 -15.67 16.76 -6.78
CA PRO A 75 -15.56 17.30 -5.42
C PRO A 75 -14.12 17.68 -5.03
N HIS A 76 -13.98 18.57 -4.04
CA HIS A 76 -12.70 18.99 -3.48
C HIS A 76 -11.92 17.80 -2.92
N ARG A 77 -10.82 17.44 -3.58
CA ARG A 77 -9.96 16.28 -3.24
C ARG A 77 -8.57 16.47 -3.82
N VAL A 78 -7.63 15.60 -3.46
CA VAL A 78 -6.35 15.53 -4.17
C VAL A 78 -6.59 15.06 -5.61
N GLY A 79 -6.26 15.90 -6.59
CA GLY A 79 -6.40 15.62 -8.01
C GLY A 79 -5.14 14.97 -8.60
N THR A 80 -3.99 15.55 -8.32
CA THR A 80 -2.69 15.07 -8.79
C THR A 80 -1.71 14.93 -7.63
N ILE A 81 -0.85 13.93 -7.70
CA ILE A 81 0.31 13.77 -6.82
C ILE A 81 1.51 13.55 -7.73
N ALA A 82 2.55 14.37 -7.54
CA ALA A 82 3.81 14.23 -8.24
C ALA A 82 4.89 13.79 -7.25
N VAL A 83 5.57 12.71 -7.56
CA VAL A 83 6.76 12.23 -6.85
C VAL A 83 7.96 12.44 -7.75
N SER A 84 8.99 13.11 -7.23
CA SER A 84 10.29 13.23 -7.88
C SER A 84 11.39 12.79 -6.94
N PHE A 85 12.50 12.31 -7.49
CA PHE A 85 13.68 11.94 -6.71
C PHE A 85 14.91 12.65 -7.24
N ASP A 86 15.76 13.11 -6.34
CA ASP A 86 17.12 13.53 -6.63
C ASP A 86 18.08 12.54 -5.97
N TRP A 87 18.99 11.96 -6.76
CA TRP A 87 19.89 10.91 -6.30
C TRP A 87 21.24 11.02 -7.02
N PRO A 88 22.10 11.95 -6.60
CA PRO A 88 23.35 12.26 -7.29
C PRO A 88 24.30 11.05 -7.47
N SER A 89 24.34 10.15 -6.49
CA SER A 89 25.17 8.93 -6.54
C SER A 89 24.61 7.82 -7.45
N LEU A 90 23.39 7.95 -7.97
CA LEU A 90 22.79 6.95 -8.86
C LEU A 90 23.47 6.96 -10.23
N PRO A 91 24.04 5.83 -10.69
CA PRO A 91 24.59 5.77 -12.04
C PRO A 91 23.54 6.08 -13.10
N ALA A 92 23.85 6.95 -14.06
CA ALA A 92 22.91 7.41 -15.10
C ALA A 92 22.19 6.24 -15.82
N LYS A 93 22.90 5.13 -16.08
CA LYS A 93 22.33 3.92 -16.69
C LYS A 93 21.24 3.21 -15.86
N ARG A 94 21.11 3.54 -14.58
CA ARG A 94 20.15 2.94 -13.63
C ARG A 94 18.96 3.83 -13.32
N VAL A 95 18.87 5.06 -13.87
CA VAL A 95 17.76 5.99 -13.60
C VAL A 95 16.40 5.38 -13.93
N ASN A 96 16.26 4.73 -15.10
CA ASN A 96 14.99 4.10 -15.48
C ASN A 96 14.66 2.88 -14.60
N ALA A 97 15.66 2.13 -14.14
CA ALA A 97 15.44 1.03 -13.20
C ALA A 97 14.98 1.55 -11.84
N ALA A 98 15.55 2.66 -11.35
CA ALA A 98 15.13 3.32 -10.12
C ALA A 98 13.68 3.85 -10.20
N LYS A 99 13.28 4.45 -11.33
CA LYS A 99 11.89 4.86 -11.58
C LYS A 99 10.91 3.70 -11.47
N ARG A 100 11.21 2.58 -12.14
CA ARG A 100 10.38 1.38 -12.06
C ARG A 100 10.33 0.79 -10.65
N ALA A 101 11.44 0.80 -9.92
CA ALA A 101 11.45 0.39 -8.52
C ALA A 101 10.56 1.29 -7.64
N ALA A 102 10.58 2.61 -7.86
CA ALA A 102 9.71 3.54 -7.14
C ALA A 102 8.21 3.26 -7.37
N GLU A 103 7.82 2.90 -8.59
CA GLU A 103 6.44 2.58 -8.97
C GLU A 103 5.90 1.29 -8.32
N LEU A 104 6.79 0.43 -7.79
CA LEU A 104 6.40 -0.81 -7.08
C LEU A 104 5.97 -0.58 -5.63
N CYS A 105 6.00 0.65 -5.12
CA CYS A 105 5.60 0.92 -3.74
C CYS A 105 4.09 0.64 -3.55
N THR A 106 3.75 -0.06 -2.46
CA THR A 106 2.36 -0.49 -2.23
C THR A 106 1.41 0.68 -2.07
N VAL A 107 1.85 1.79 -1.46
CA VAL A 107 1.04 3.01 -1.33
C VAL A 107 0.71 3.59 -2.70
N HIS A 108 1.69 3.65 -3.62
CA HIS A 108 1.46 4.07 -5.01
C HIS A 108 0.44 3.14 -5.69
N ALA A 109 0.61 1.82 -5.56
CA ALA A 109 -0.33 0.86 -6.13
C ALA A 109 -1.75 1.02 -5.56
N THR A 110 -1.90 1.28 -4.26
CA THR A 110 -3.21 1.55 -3.63
C THR A 110 -3.85 2.84 -4.13
N LEU A 111 -3.07 3.88 -4.42
CA LEU A 111 -3.59 5.13 -4.97
C LEU A 111 -4.02 4.97 -6.44
N MET A 112 -3.29 4.19 -7.22
CA MET A 112 -3.64 3.83 -8.60
C MET A 112 -4.82 2.86 -8.67
N HIS A 113 -5.02 2.06 -7.63
CA HIS A 113 -6.09 1.07 -7.51
C HIS A 113 -6.82 1.26 -6.19
N SER A 114 -7.67 2.29 -6.14
CA SER A 114 -8.33 2.71 -4.91
C SER A 114 -9.12 1.56 -4.27
N PRO A 115 -8.93 1.32 -2.95
CA PRO A 115 -9.71 0.31 -2.25
C PRO A 115 -11.17 0.75 -2.15
N GLN A 116 -12.08 -0.22 -2.00
CA GLN A 116 -13.45 0.11 -1.59
C GLN A 116 -13.44 0.60 -0.15
N ILE A 117 -14.07 1.75 0.10
CA ILE A 117 -14.19 2.34 1.43
C ILE A 117 -15.68 2.40 1.75
N THR A 118 -16.07 1.73 2.84
CA THR A 118 -17.44 1.77 3.36
C THR A 118 -17.42 2.55 4.67
N ILE A 119 -18.33 3.51 4.80
CA ILE A 119 -18.54 4.30 6.03
C ILE A 119 -19.91 3.92 6.57
N THR A 120 -19.94 3.33 7.76
CA THR A 120 -21.19 3.00 8.47
C THR A 120 -21.32 3.85 9.73
N SER A 121 -22.56 4.19 10.10
CA SER A 121 -22.81 4.85 11.38
C SER A 121 -22.89 3.81 12.50
N ALA A 122 -22.35 4.12 13.68
CA ALA A 122 -22.38 3.21 14.82
C ALA A 122 -23.80 2.99 15.41
N THR A 123 -24.80 3.73 14.93
CA THR A 123 -26.16 3.77 15.51
C THR A 123 -27.18 2.97 14.69
N GLU A 124 -26.80 2.42 13.54
CA GLU A 124 -27.70 1.65 12.66
C GLU A 124 -27.99 0.21 13.16
N GLU A 125 -27.30 -0.29 14.20
CA GLU A 125 -27.53 -1.65 14.71
C GLU A 125 -28.75 -1.81 15.64
N GLY A 126 -29.61 -0.80 15.80
CA GLY A 126 -30.56 -0.73 16.92
C GLY A 126 -32.03 -0.42 16.63
N SER A 127 -32.51 -0.43 15.39
CA SER A 127 -33.94 -0.21 15.10
C SER A 127 -34.53 -1.35 14.26
N MET A 128 -34.24 -2.59 14.66
CA MET A 128 -35.09 -3.73 14.30
C MET A 128 -36.25 -3.73 15.29
N ASP A 129 -37.32 -3.07 14.86
CA ASP A 129 -38.60 -2.92 15.52
C ASP A 129 -39.09 -4.23 16.15
N SER A 130 -38.95 -4.33 17.48
CA SER A 130 -39.57 -5.36 18.30
C SER A 130 -40.95 -4.88 18.73
N SER A 131 -41.86 -4.67 17.77
CA SER A 131 -43.27 -4.41 18.05
C SER A 131 -44.21 -5.24 17.17
N ASP A 132 -44.13 -6.57 17.27
CA ASP A 132 -45.28 -7.41 16.89
C ASP A 132 -45.29 -8.78 17.58
N THR A 133 -45.58 -8.83 18.89
CA THR A 133 -46.25 -9.99 19.52
C THR A 133 -46.96 -9.57 20.81
N SER A 134 -48.00 -8.75 20.71
CA SER A 134 -48.97 -8.62 21.80
C SER A 134 -50.31 -8.15 21.26
N ASP A 135 -51.03 -9.06 20.60
CA ASP A 135 -52.48 -9.18 20.69
C ASP A 135 -52.97 -10.36 19.85
N ARG A 136 -53.10 -11.53 20.48
CA ARG A 136 -54.06 -12.58 20.07
C ARG A 136 -54.24 -13.60 21.19
N ASP A 137 -54.94 -13.16 22.22
CA ASP A 137 -55.69 -14.08 23.08
C ASP A 137 -56.92 -14.62 22.33
N ALA A 138 -56.99 -15.94 22.29
CA ALA A 138 -58.17 -16.80 22.39
C ALA A 138 -59.52 -16.36 21.76
N ALA A 139 -59.93 -17.08 20.72
CA ALA A 139 -61.29 -17.64 20.64
C ALA A 139 -61.33 -18.87 19.74
N ALA A 140 -61.77 -19.99 20.33
CA ALA A 140 -62.17 -21.20 19.64
C ALA A 140 -63.44 -20.97 18.79
N GLY A 141 -63.57 -21.67 17.66
CA GLY A 141 -64.86 -21.76 16.97
C GLY A 141 -64.78 -22.18 15.50
N ALA A 142 -64.91 -23.49 15.29
CA ALA A 142 -65.76 -24.13 14.27
C ALA A 142 -65.78 -23.62 12.81
N ASP A 143 -65.37 -24.55 11.94
CA ASP A 143 -66.19 -25.14 10.87
C ASP A 143 -66.42 -24.39 9.53
N THR A 144 -66.32 -25.23 8.50
CA THR A 144 -66.99 -25.17 7.19
C THR A 144 -66.41 -24.37 6.01
N THR A 145 -66.28 -25.14 4.91
CA THR A 145 -66.58 -24.83 3.49
C THR A 145 -65.57 -24.11 2.60
N THR A 146 -64.93 -24.93 1.76
CA THR A 146 -65.03 -24.95 0.28
C THR A 146 -65.48 -23.66 -0.43
N GLY A 147 -64.63 -23.12 -1.30
CA GLY A 147 -64.99 -22.04 -2.23
C GLY A 147 -63.90 -21.79 -3.26
N THR A 148 -64.10 -22.38 -4.43
CA THR A 148 -63.35 -22.22 -5.69
C THR A 148 -63.58 -20.83 -6.30
N ASP A 149 -62.54 -20.14 -6.78
CA ASP A 149 -62.58 -19.14 -7.86
C ASP A 149 -61.12 -18.79 -8.19
N THR A 150 -60.51 -19.28 -9.27
CA THR A 150 -60.65 -18.89 -10.69
C THR A 150 -60.71 -17.38 -10.90
N SER A 151 -59.55 -16.74 -10.97
CA SER A 151 -59.43 -15.48 -11.72
C SER A 151 -58.13 -15.45 -12.52
N THR A 152 -58.34 -15.64 -13.81
CA THR A 152 -57.43 -15.41 -14.93
C THR A 152 -56.95 -13.95 -14.92
N GLN A 153 -55.63 -13.73 -14.93
CA GLN A 153 -55.09 -12.54 -15.56
C GLN A 153 -53.86 -12.89 -16.39
N GLN A 154 -54.14 -13.07 -17.68
CA GLN A 154 -53.18 -13.06 -18.76
C GLN A 154 -52.60 -11.65 -18.89
N HIS A 155 -51.28 -11.52 -18.79
CA HIS A 155 -50.55 -10.55 -19.58
C HIS A 155 -49.37 -11.25 -20.25
N ALA A 156 -49.55 -11.47 -21.55
CA ALA A 156 -48.52 -11.93 -22.47
C ALA A 156 -47.61 -10.78 -22.83
N HIS A 157 -46.29 -10.98 -22.72
CA HIS A 157 -45.30 -10.41 -23.62
C HIS A 157 -44.16 -11.42 -23.79
N ALA A 158 -44.27 -12.17 -24.90
CA ALA A 158 -43.20 -12.78 -25.69
C ALA A 158 -42.22 -11.68 -26.18
N ASP A 159 -40.97 -11.89 -26.59
CA ASP A 159 -40.07 -13.04 -26.77
C ASP A 159 -38.65 -12.43 -26.85
N GLY A 160 -37.61 -13.15 -26.45
CA GLY A 160 -36.25 -12.59 -26.58
C GLY A 160 -35.07 -13.44 -26.11
N ALA A 161 -34.91 -14.61 -26.71
CA ALA A 161 -33.64 -15.34 -26.92
C ALA A 161 -32.84 -15.84 -25.69
N THR A 162 -33.01 -17.15 -25.49
CA THR A 162 -32.13 -18.10 -24.80
C THR A 162 -30.70 -18.14 -25.37
N HIS A 163 -29.70 -18.05 -24.48
CA HIS A 163 -28.48 -18.86 -24.58
C HIS A 163 -28.11 -19.37 -23.19
N ALA A 164 -28.37 -20.66 -22.99
CA ALA A 164 -27.84 -21.43 -21.88
C ALA A 164 -26.39 -21.83 -22.19
N HIS A 165 -25.48 -21.58 -21.25
CA HIS A 165 -24.21 -22.27 -21.15
C HIS A 165 -24.13 -22.96 -19.77
N PRO A 166 -23.77 -24.25 -19.70
CA PRO A 166 -23.75 -24.99 -18.45
C PRO A 166 -22.42 -24.80 -17.71
N GLY A 167 -22.52 -24.74 -16.38
CA GLY A 167 -21.60 -25.37 -15.43
C GLY A 167 -20.10 -25.24 -15.68
N GLY A 168 -19.48 -24.25 -15.02
CA GLY A 168 -18.06 -24.24 -14.71
C GLY A 168 -17.87 -23.82 -13.26
N SER A 169 -17.72 -24.79 -12.36
CA SER A 169 -17.20 -24.58 -11.02
C SER A 169 -15.73 -24.18 -11.12
N GLY A 170 -15.49 -22.88 -11.34
CA GLY A 170 -14.18 -22.27 -11.31
C GLY A 170 -13.80 -21.95 -9.87
N GLU A 171 -12.89 -22.74 -9.33
CA GLU A 171 -12.16 -22.49 -8.09
C GLU A 171 -11.44 -21.14 -8.21
N HIS A 172 -12.01 -20.08 -7.62
CA HIS A 172 -11.35 -18.79 -7.48
C HIS A 172 -10.25 -18.89 -6.41
N THR A 173 -9.11 -19.44 -6.81
CA THR A 173 -7.85 -19.16 -6.12
C THR A 173 -7.48 -17.71 -6.42
N HIS A 174 -7.83 -16.82 -5.49
CA HIS A 174 -7.34 -15.45 -5.46
C HIS A 174 -5.85 -15.47 -5.09
N ARG A 175 -5.00 -15.92 -6.03
CA ARG A 175 -3.55 -15.67 -5.98
C ARG A 175 -3.37 -14.22 -6.42
N GLY A 176 -3.42 -13.30 -5.46
CA GLY A 176 -2.83 -11.98 -5.67
C GLY A 176 -1.36 -12.17 -6.06
N PRO A 177 -0.81 -11.40 -7.00
CA PRO A 177 0.60 -11.50 -7.35
C PRO A 177 1.42 -11.23 -6.09
N ASP A 178 2.21 -12.22 -5.68
CA ASP A 178 3.15 -12.08 -4.59
C ASP A 178 4.08 -10.90 -4.95
N ALA A 179 4.06 -9.83 -4.15
CA ALA A 179 5.00 -8.72 -4.30
C ALA A 179 6.47 -9.17 -4.29
N ILE A 180 6.73 -10.41 -3.84
CA ILE A 180 8.02 -11.10 -3.86
C ILE A 180 8.38 -11.60 -5.26
N GLU A 181 7.41 -11.95 -6.12
CA GLU A 181 7.67 -12.46 -7.47
C GLU A 181 8.09 -11.33 -8.43
N ASN A 182 7.52 -10.12 -8.27
CA ASN A 182 7.99 -8.92 -8.98
C ASN A 182 9.46 -8.56 -8.68
N ALA A 183 9.98 -8.92 -7.51
CA ALA A 183 11.39 -8.72 -7.19
C ALA A 183 12.31 -9.65 -8.00
N ARG A 184 11.83 -10.80 -8.48
CA ARG A 184 12.61 -11.73 -9.32
C ARG A 184 12.71 -11.25 -10.77
N ASP A 185 11.67 -10.65 -11.33
CA ASP A 185 11.74 -10.11 -12.70
C ASP A 185 12.64 -8.87 -12.77
N LEU A 186 12.71 -8.06 -11.71
CA LEU A 186 13.73 -7.01 -11.58
C LEU A 186 15.17 -7.55 -11.51
N GLN A 187 15.38 -8.80 -11.07
CA GLN A 187 16.70 -9.44 -11.13
C GLN A 187 17.09 -9.81 -12.56
N ALA A 188 16.14 -10.26 -13.39
CA ALA A 188 16.39 -10.66 -14.78
C ALA A 188 16.84 -9.49 -15.67
N GLU A 189 16.30 -8.29 -15.44
CA GLU A 189 16.67 -7.10 -16.22
C GLU A 189 17.89 -6.35 -15.68
N SER A 190 18.40 -6.71 -14.50
CA SER A 190 19.61 -6.11 -13.93
C SER A 190 20.89 -6.49 -14.69
N GLY A 191 20.80 -7.36 -15.70
CA GLY A 191 21.88 -7.64 -16.62
C GLY A 191 23.08 -8.22 -15.89
N ALA A 192 23.05 -9.54 -15.68
CA ALA A 192 24.26 -10.33 -15.61
C ALA A 192 25.00 -10.24 -16.97
N ALA A 193 25.61 -9.08 -17.22
CA ALA A 193 26.70 -8.97 -18.17
C ALA A 193 27.88 -9.70 -17.53
N ASP A 194 28.00 -10.98 -17.86
CA ASP A 194 29.24 -11.71 -18.06
C ASP A 194 30.41 -11.25 -17.18
N LEU A 195 30.29 -11.51 -15.87
CA LEU A 195 31.45 -11.50 -14.99
C LEU A 195 32.18 -12.84 -15.19
N PRO A 196 33.46 -12.84 -15.58
CA PRO A 196 34.22 -14.08 -15.73
C PRO A 196 34.21 -14.86 -14.40
N PRO A 197 34.25 -16.20 -14.45
CA PRO A 197 34.23 -17.04 -13.27
C PRO A 197 35.35 -16.60 -12.31
N ARG A 198 34.94 -16.27 -11.09
CA ARG A 198 35.84 -15.89 -10.01
C ARG A 198 36.80 -17.06 -9.76
N PRO A 199 38.13 -16.87 -9.82
CA PRO A 199 39.07 -17.95 -9.53
C PRO A 199 38.83 -18.44 -8.10
N ALA A 200 38.82 -19.75 -7.92
CA ALA A 200 38.64 -20.42 -6.64
C ALA A 200 39.65 -19.86 -5.63
N GLN A 201 39.17 -19.15 -4.61
CA GLN A 201 39.99 -18.84 -3.45
C GLN A 201 40.17 -20.12 -2.64
N GLN A 202 41.33 -20.73 -2.81
CA GLN A 202 41.91 -21.64 -1.84
C GLN A 202 42.04 -20.90 -0.52
N GLY A 203 41.41 -21.46 0.51
CA GLY A 203 41.52 -20.96 1.87
C GLY A 203 42.88 -21.32 2.44
N ASP A 204 43.57 -20.31 2.96
CA ASP A 204 44.58 -20.49 3.97
C ASP A 204 44.08 -19.77 5.23
N GLY A 205 43.92 -20.56 6.29
CA GLY A 205 43.56 -20.05 7.61
C GLY A 205 44.70 -19.24 8.20
N GLN A 206 44.35 -18.18 8.93
CA GLN A 206 45.27 -17.57 9.87
C GLN A 206 44.56 -17.16 11.15
N GLU A 207 45.18 -17.59 12.23
CA GLU A 207 44.74 -17.60 13.62
C GLU A 207 44.48 -16.22 14.24
N ALA A 208 43.74 -16.30 15.34
CA ALA A 208 43.33 -15.25 16.25
C ALA A 208 44.47 -14.37 16.80
N GLY A 209 44.23 -13.06 16.83
CA GLY A 209 44.99 -12.10 17.62
C GLY A 209 44.06 -11.35 18.58
N THR A 210 44.00 -11.79 19.84
CA THR A 210 43.28 -11.14 20.93
C THR A 210 44.02 -9.88 21.37
N THR A 211 43.56 -8.70 20.95
CA THR A 211 44.09 -7.42 21.44
C THR A 211 43.52 -7.10 22.83
N LYS A 212 44.41 -7.07 23.82
CA LYS A 212 44.16 -6.67 25.20
C LYS A 212 43.81 -5.16 25.30
N PRO A 213 42.78 -4.75 26.04
CA PRO A 213 42.45 -3.33 26.20
C PRO A 213 43.43 -2.60 27.13
N PRO A 214 43.67 -1.29 26.92
CA PRO A 214 44.57 -0.47 27.74
C PRO A 214 43.99 -0.19 29.13
N LYS A 215 44.89 -0.13 30.12
CA LYS A 215 44.60 0.12 31.53
C LYS A 215 44.38 1.63 31.77
N PRO A 216 43.37 2.06 32.54
CA PRO A 216 43.16 3.47 32.86
C PRO A 216 44.25 4.02 33.79
N PRO A 217 44.57 5.34 33.70
CA PRO A 217 45.56 5.98 34.56
C PRO A 217 45.04 6.11 35.99
N VAL A 218 45.95 5.87 36.95
CA VAL A 218 45.74 6.06 38.39
C VAL A 218 45.98 7.54 38.68
N GLU A 219 44.93 8.25 39.12
CA GLU A 219 45.07 9.60 39.68
C GLU A 219 45.75 9.51 41.06
N ALA A 220 46.87 10.22 41.20
CA ALA A 220 47.53 10.45 42.48
C ALA A 220 46.86 11.64 43.18
N ARG A 221 46.75 11.49 44.51
CA ARG A 221 46.18 12.43 45.49
C ARG A 221 46.71 13.85 45.42
#